data_AF-A0A832AJ15-F1
#
_entry.id   AF-A0A832AJ15-F1
#
_cell.length_a   1.000
_cell.length_b   1.000
_cell.length_c   1.000
_cell.angle_alpha   90.00
_cell.angle_beta   90.00
_cell.angle_gamma   90.00
#
_symmetry.space_group_name_H-M   'P 1'
#
loop_
_entity.id
_entity.type
_entity.pdbx_description
1 polymer ?
#
loop_
_entity_poly.entity_id
_entity_poly.type
_entity_poly.pdbx_seq_one_letter_code
_entity_poly.pdbx_strand_id
1 'polypeptide(L)'
;MYSLGHLLLSAPESGAAVCYAKRETEPFIYSVSTNVWEWLPADQGAVRTRRVADIAGVPITKLEVTGPSGRMIVEREAAGPWRLVEPAQGALNPDDLDVVTDILAQLDAAEFLPVKPVALEQPTHTIVVTAGDKTYTLTLAGNEAAWSDPVLYFT
;
A
#
# COMPACT_ATOMS: atom_id res chain seq x y z
N MET A 1 -8.70 12.22 9.35
CA MET A 1 -8.59 10.92 10.06
C MET A 1 -9.94 10.22 9.92
N TYR A 2 -10.06 9.29 8.97
CA TYR A 2 -11.29 8.51 8.82
C TYR A 2 -11.30 7.41 9.88
N SER A 3 -12.34 7.35 10.71
CA SER A 3 -12.56 6.22 11.61
C SER A 3 -12.97 5.01 10.76
N LEU A 4 -12.19 3.93 10.84
CA LEU A 4 -12.59 2.63 10.31
C LEU A 4 -13.86 2.20 11.03
N GLY A 5 -15.01 2.26 10.34
CA GLY A 5 -16.27 1.76 10.86
C GLY A 5 -16.40 0.27 10.57
N HIS A 6 -16.51 -0.56 11.60
CA HIS A 6 -16.79 -1.98 11.41
C HIS A 6 -18.30 -2.21 11.21
N LEU A 7 -18.64 -2.99 10.18
CA LEU A 7 -19.99 -3.50 9.96
C LEU A 7 -20.02 -4.97 10.38
N LEU A 8 -20.87 -5.27 11.36
CA LEU A 8 -21.14 -6.63 11.83
C LEU A 8 -22.38 -7.13 11.11
N LEU A 9 -22.31 -8.33 10.53
CA LEU A 9 -23.42 -8.98 9.85
C LEU A 9 -23.67 -10.36 10.48
N SER A 10 -24.92 -10.67 10.82
CA SER A 10 -25.29 -12.01 11.31
C SER A 10 -25.31 -13.00 10.15
N ALA A 11 -24.85 -14.22 10.40
CA ALA A 11 -25.04 -15.32 9.46
C ALA A 11 -26.52 -15.45 9.08
N PRO A 12 -26.84 -15.80 7.82
CA PRO A 12 -28.22 -16.01 7.42
C PRO A 12 -28.73 -17.29 8.11
N GLU A 13 -29.89 -17.20 8.73
CA GLU A 13 -30.57 -18.37 9.29
C GLU A 13 -31.36 -19.09 8.18
N SER A 14 -31.36 -20.43 8.20
CA SER A 14 -32.04 -21.22 7.17
C SER A 14 -33.54 -20.90 7.11
N GLY A 15 -34.03 -20.50 5.94
CA GLY A 15 -35.42 -20.12 5.73
C GLY A 15 -35.78 -18.68 6.18
N ALA A 16 -34.84 -17.93 6.76
CA ALA A 16 -35.08 -16.53 7.11
C ALA A 16 -34.94 -15.60 5.90
N ALA A 17 -35.89 -14.67 5.76
CA ALA A 17 -35.85 -13.63 4.72
C ALA A 17 -34.95 -12.44 5.10
N VAL A 18 -34.57 -12.32 6.38
CA VAL A 18 -33.76 -11.22 6.91
C VAL A 18 -32.60 -11.73 7.75
N CYS A 19 -31.51 -10.97 7.75
CA CYS A 19 -30.43 -11.07 8.72
C CYS A 19 -30.25 -9.72 9.45
N TYR A 20 -29.40 -9.70 10.46
CA TYR A 20 -29.16 -8.51 11.27
C TYR A 20 -27.82 -7.88 10.94
N ALA A 21 -27.80 -6.56 10.84
CA ALA A 21 -26.61 -5.76 10.61
C ALA A 21 -26.44 -4.73 11.73
N LYS A 22 -25.19 -4.45 12.12
CA LYS A 22 -24.87 -3.43 13.12
C LYS A 22 -23.58 -2.71 12.73
N ARG A 23 -23.59 -1.38 12.82
CA ARG A 23 -22.34 -0.60 12.86
C ARG A 23 -21.79 -0.67 14.27
N GLU A 24 -20.54 -1.06 14.43
CA GLU A 24 -19.96 -1.31 15.76
C GLU A 24 -20.06 -0.09 16.69
N THR A 25 -19.92 1.12 16.12
CA THR A 25 -19.96 2.39 16.84
C THR A 25 -21.38 2.87 17.17
N GLU A 26 -22.42 2.21 16.68
CA GLU A 26 -23.83 2.59 16.89
C GLU A 26 -24.54 1.55 17.78
N PRO A 27 -25.51 1.96 18.62
CA PRO A 27 -26.25 1.03 19.47
C PRO A 27 -27.35 0.27 18.71
N PHE A 28 -27.69 0.68 17.49
CA PHE A 28 -28.83 0.15 16.75
C PHE A 28 -28.49 -1.12 15.96
N ILE A 29 -29.45 -2.04 15.89
CA ILE A 29 -29.41 -3.23 15.03
C ILE A 29 -30.47 -3.03 13.95
N TYR A 30 -30.07 -3.25 12.70
CA TYR A 30 -30.91 -3.13 11.52
C TYR A 30 -31.25 -4.53 11.01
N SER A 31 -32.49 -4.73 10.55
CA SER A 31 -32.86 -5.91 9.76
C SER A 31 -32.66 -5.60 8.28
N VAL A 32 -31.93 -6.46 7.59
CA VAL A 32 -31.65 -6.34 6.15
C VAL A 32 -32.00 -7.65 5.45
N SER A 33 -32.25 -7.61 4.15
CA SER A 33 -32.54 -8.80 3.36
C SER A 33 -31.34 -9.74 3.31
N THR A 34 -31.57 -11.06 3.34
CA THR A 34 -30.50 -12.07 3.32
C THR A 34 -29.68 -12.07 2.02
N ASN A 35 -30.21 -11.52 0.92
CA ASN A 35 -29.47 -11.36 -0.33
C ASN A 35 -28.24 -10.44 -0.23
N VAL A 36 -28.08 -9.66 0.85
CA VAL A 36 -26.87 -8.88 1.10
C VAL A 36 -25.60 -9.75 1.12
N TRP A 37 -25.73 -11.03 1.48
CA TRP A 37 -24.63 -12.00 1.46
C TRP A 37 -24.14 -12.31 0.04
N GLU A 38 -24.97 -12.13 -0.97
CA GLU A 38 -24.58 -12.27 -2.38
C GLU A 38 -23.75 -11.07 -2.88
N TRP A 39 -23.85 -9.92 -2.21
CA TRP A 39 -23.10 -8.71 -2.55
C TRP A 39 -21.74 -8.65 -1.87
N LEU A 40 -21.54 -9.42 -0.80
CA LEU A 40 -20.26 -9.51 -0.12
C LEU A 40 -19.31 -10.37 -0.95
N PRO A 41 -18.10 -9.87 -1.26
CA PRO A 41 -17.12 -10.69 -1.95
C PRO A 41 -16.76 -11.92 -1.12
N ALA A 42 -16.79 -13.09 -1.76
CA ALA A 42 -16.39 -14.34 -1.10
C ALA A 42 -14.91 -14.36 -0.71
N ASP A 43 -14.09 -13.57 -1.43
CA ASP A 43 -12.67 -13.40 -1.17
C ASP A 43 -12.39 -12.14 -0.35
N GLN A 44 -11.75 -12.31 0.80
CA GLN A 44 -11.30 -11.21 1.66
C GLN A 44 -10.32 -10.26 0.94
N GLY A 45 -9.58 -10.75 -0.06
CA GLY A 45 -8.72 -9.94 -0.92
C GLY A 45 -9.48 -8.95 -1.79
N ALA A 46 -10.74 -9.24 -2.15
CA ALA A 46 -11.53 -8.41 -3.05
C ALA A 46 -12.02 -7.09 -2.41
N VAL A 47 -12.08 -7.02 -1.08
CA VAL A 47 -12.40 -5.78 -0.34
C VAL A 47 -11.16 -5.01 0.14
N ARG A 48 -9.96 -5.56 -0.04
CA ARG A 48 -8.71 -4.90 0.36
C ARG A 48 -8.33 -3.86 -0.69
N THR A 49 -7.89 -2.69 -0.20
CA THR A 49 -7.21 -1.73 -1.09
C THR A 49 -5.96 -2.39 -1.65
N ARG A 50 -5.78 -2.32 -2.97
CA ARG A 50 -4.55 -2.77 -3.63
C ARG A 50 -3.43 -1.75 -3.52
N ARG A 51 -3.74 -0.51 -3.10
CA ARG A 51 -2.75 0.53 -2.92
C ARG A 51 -1.71 0.09 -1.91
N VAL A 52 -0.46 -0.01 -2.36
CA VAL A 52 0.68 -0.41 -1.53
C VAL A 52 0.98 0.63 -0.46
N ALA A 53 0.79 1.92 -0.81
CA ALA A 53 1.21 3.05 -0.02
C ALA A 53 0.21 4.21 -0.08
N ASP A 54 -0.17 4.75 1.07
CA ASP A 54 -0.93 6.02 1.11
C ASP A 54 0.04 7.20 1.02
N ILE A 55 0.57 7.45 -0.17
CA ILE A 55 1.49 8.56 -0.51
C ILE A 55 0.80 9.63 -1.36
N ALA A 56 -0.30 9.28 -2.03
CA ALA A 56 -0.96 10.16 -2.98
C ALA A 56 -1.32 11.52 -2.36
N GLY A 57 -0.85 12.61 -2.99
CA GLY A 57 -1.07 13.98 -2.52
C GLY A 57 -0.09 14.46 -1.44
N VAL A 58 0.86 13.63 -1.01
CA VAL A 58 1.95 14.03 -0.10
C VAL A 58 3.24 14.21 -0.92
N PRO A 59 3.92 15.36 -0.82
CA PRO A 59 5.18 15.56 -1.54
C PRO A 59 6.25 14.55 -1.10
N ILE A 60 6.76 13.77 -2.05
CA ILE A 60 7.96 12.95 -1.86
C ILE A 60 9.18 13.88 -1.87
N THR A 61 9.98 13.84 -0.81
CA THR A 61 11.14 14.72 -0.61
C THR A 61 12.46 13.98 -0.59
N LYS A 62 12.44 12.64 -0.44
CA LYS A 62 13.63 11.80 -0.49
C LYS A 62 13.34 10.46 -1.13
N LEU A 63 14.28 10.00 -1.96
CA LEU A 63 14.30 8.67 -2.54
C LEU A 63 15.69 8.08 -2.33
N GLU A 64 15.77 6.91 -1.71
CA GLU A 64 16.99 6.11 -1.63
C GLU A 64 16.77 4.80 -2.41
N VAL A 65 17.66 4.49 -3.33
CA VAL A 65 17.64 3.25 -4.10
C VAL A 65 18.94 2.51 -3.82
N THR A 66 18.83 1.30 -3.30
CA THR A 66 19.96 0.39 -3.11
C THR A 66 19.76 -0.82 -4.01
N GLY A 67 20.77 -1.17 -4.80
CA GLY A 67 20.71 -2.32 -5.70
C GLY A 67 22.12 -2.85 -6.03
N PRO A 68 22.25 -3.75 -7.02
CA PRO A 68 23.54 -4.38 -7.33
C PRO A 68 24.58 -3.39 -7.88
N SER A 69 24.10 -2.28 -8.47
CA SER A 69 24.93 -1.18 -9.00
C SER A 69 25.41 -0.20 -7.92
N GLY A 70 24.94 -0.33 -6.68
CA GLY A 70 25.28 0.54 -5.57
C GLY A 70 24.06 1.25 -4.97
N ARG A 71 24.32 2.36 -4.29
CA ARG A 71 23.31 3.17 -3.61
C ARG A 71 23.20 4.54 -4.27
N MET A 72 21.97 5.01 -4.45
CA MET A 72 21.63 6.35 -4.90
C MET A 72 20.71 7.00 -3.87
N ILE A 73 20.98 8.25 -3.52
CA ILE A 73 20.12 9.07 -2.65
C ILE A 73 19.87 10.39 -3.35
N VAL A 74 18.60 10.74 -3.50
CA VAL A 74 18.18 12.04 -4.02
C VAL A 74 17.22 12.70 -3.06
N GLU A 75 17.31 14.02 -2.95
CA GLU A 75 16.50 14.84 -2.05
C GLU A 75 15.99 16.10 -2.74
N ARG A 76 14.82 16.58 -2.31
CA ARG A 76 14.29 17.90 -2.68
C ARG A 76 13.53 18.54 -1.52
N GLU A 77 13.43 19.85 -1.57
CA GLU A 77 12.39 20.57 -0.82
C GLU A 77 11.00 20.25 -1.43
N ALA A 78 9.91 20.45 -0.68
CA ALA A 78 8.56 19.99 -1.06
C ALA A 78 8.10 20.40 -2.48
N ALA A 79 8.57 21.55 -2.98
CA ALA A 79 8.35 22.02 -4.35
C ALA A 79 9.66 22.47 -5.02
N GLY A 80 10.79 21.96 -4.55
CA GLY A 80 12.13 22.31 -5.03
C GLY A 80 12.67 21.31 -6.06
N PRO A 81 13.79 21.64 -6.72
CA PRO A 81 14.45 20.72 -7.63
C PRO A 81 15.08 19.55 -6.88
N TRP A 82 15.10 18.38 -7.53
CA TRP A 82 15.85 17.21 -7.08
C TRP A 82 17.36 17.49 -7.04
N ARG A 83 18.02 16.97 -6.01
CA ARG A 83 19.46 17.03 -5.80
C ARG A 83 19.99 15.64 -5.54
N LEU A 84 21.09 15.29 -6.21
CA LEU A 84 21.82 14.06 -5.94
C LEU A 84 22.66 14.25 -4.67
N VAL A 85 22.40 13.41 -3.67
CA VAL A 85 23.14 13.38 -2.39
C VAL A 85 24.21 12.30 -2.43
N GLU A 86 23.86 11.12 -2.95
CA GLU A 86 24.78 10.00 -3.12
C GLU A 86 24.51 9.32 -4.47
N PRO A 87 25.54 8.99 -5.28
CA PRO A 87 26.93 9.41 -5.12
C PRO A 87 27.08 10.93 -5.27
N ALA A 88 28.13 11.52 -4.67
CA ALA A 88 28.33 12.99 -4.68
C ALA A 88 28.53 13.60 -6.08
N GLN A 89 28.74 12.77 -7.11
CA GLN A 89 28.86 13.18 -8.51
C GLN A 89 28.06 12.21 -9.40
N GLY A 90 27.37 12.78 -10.38
CA GLY A 90 26.56 12.01 -11.32
C GLY A 90 25.60 12.93 -12.07
N ALA A 91 25.05 12.43 -13.18
CA ALA A 91 23.96 13.08 -13.87
C ALA A 91 22.64 12.62 -13.27
N LEU A 92 21.76 13.58 -13.00
CA LEU A 92 20.41 13.35 -12.52
C LEU A 92 19.45 13.88 -13.57
N ASN A 93 18.46 13.08 -13.95
CA ASN A 93 17.36 13.50 -14.79
C ASN A 93 16.12 13.76 -13.93
N PRO A 94 15.74 15.03 -13.69
CA PRO A 94 14.59 15.37 -12.85
C PRO A 94 13.28 14.78 -13.38
N ASP A 95 13.11 14.71 -14.71
CA ASP A 95 11.89 14.20 -15.34
C ASP A 95 11.71 12.70 -15.04
N ASP A 96 12.81 11.92 -15.11
CA ASP A 96 12.78 10.50 -14.77
C ASP A 96 12.46 10.28 -13.28
N LEU A 97 12.94 11.17 -12.40
CA LEU A 97 12.62 11.09 -10.97
C LEU A 97 11.17 11.39 -10.68
N ASP A 98 10.59 12.41 -11.33
CA ASP A 98 9.18 12.73 -11.17
C ASP A 98 8.31 11.55 -11.63
N VAL A 99 8.63 10.93 -12.79
CA VAL A 99 7.98 9.70 -13.25
C VAL A 99 8.08 8.56 -12.23
N VAL A 100 9.28 8.30 -11.69
CA VAL A 100 9.47 7.24 -10.68
C VAL A 100 8.66 7.53 -9.42
N THR A 101 8.66 8.78 -8.95
CA THR A 101 7.89 9.15 -7.75
C THR A 101 6.38 9.04 -7.96
N ASP A 102 5.88 9.37 -9.15
CA ASP A 102 4.47 9.20 -9.50
C ASP A 102 4.07 7.73 -9.54
N ILE A 103 4.92 6.87 -10.12
CA ILE A 103 4.71 5.41 -10.13
C ILE A 103 4.66 4.88 -8.69
N LEU A 104 5.61 5.26 -7.84
CA LEU A 104 5.67 4.82 -6.44
C LEU A 104 4.45 5.28 -5.63
N ALA A 105 3.98 6.51 -5.86
CA ALA A 105 2.79 7.06 -5.20
C ALA A 105 1.49 6.37 -5.65
N GLN A 106 1.49 5.79 -6.84
CA GLN A 106 0.34 5.14 -7.45
C GLN A 106 0.39 3.60 -7.45
N LEU A 107 1.41 3.02 -6.82
CA LEU A 107 1.66 1.59 -6.89
C LEU A 107 0.52 0.77 -6.28
N ASP A 108 -0.06 -0.10 -7.09
CA ASP A 108 -1.07 -1.07 -6.70
C ASP A 108 -0.49 -2.48 -6.78
N ALA A 109 -0.75 -3.31 -5.78
CA ALA A 109 -0.43 -4.73 -5.76
C ALA A 109 -1.24 -5.48 -6.83
N ALA A 110 -0.61 -6.38 -7.60
CA ALA A 110 -1.35 -7.21 -8.54
C ALA A 110 -2.10 -8.34 -7.81
N GLU A 111 -1.45 -8.96 -6.82
CA GLU A 111 -1.99 -10.05 -6.01
C GLU A 111 -1.48 -9.97 -4.56
N PHE A 112 -2.26 -10.51 -3.62
CA PHE A 112 -1.83 -10.69 -2.23
C PHE A 112 -1.41 -12.14 -1.99
N LEU A 113 -0.18 -12.34 -1.52
CA LEU A 113 0.30 -13.67 -1.16
C LEU A 113 -0.16 -14.05 0.26
N PRO A 114 -0.53 -15.32 0.52
CA PRO A 114 -0.87 -15.79 1.85
C PRO A 114 0.32 -15.62 2.81
N VAL A 115 0.05 -15.17 4.03
CA VAL A 115 1.07 -14.81 5.04
C VAL A 115 2.01 -16.00 5.30
N LYS A 116 3.18 -15.94 4.68
CA LYS A 116 4.36 -16.73 5.00
C LYS A 116 5.48 -15.70 5.18
N PRO A 117 6.32 -15.77 6.23
CA PRO A 117 7.39 -14.79 6.43
C PRO A 117 8.50 -15.11 5.43
N VAL A 118 8.30 -14.75 4.18
CA VAL A 118 9.36 -14.65 3.20
C VAL A 118 9.76 -13.19 3.24
N ALA A 119 10.61 -12.83 4.20
CA ALA A 119 11.59 -11.80 3.84
C ALA A 119 12.17 -12.27 2.50
N LEU A 120 12.07 -11.46 1.45
CA LEU A 120 12.54 -11.82 0.12
C LEU A 120 13.95 -12.40 0.28
N GLU A 121 14.15 -13.70 0.01
CA GLU A 121 15.35 -14.40 0.48
C GLU A 121 16.63 -13.78 -0.10
N GLN A 122 16.52 -13.13 -1.25
CA GLN A 122 17.60 -12.41 -1.93
C GLN A 122 17.04 -11.13 -2.58
N PRO A 123 16.91 -10.02 -1.82
CA PRO A 123 16.43 -8.78 -2.39
C PRO A 123 17.45 -8.24 -3.41
N THR A 124 16.99 -7.92 -4.60
CA THR A 124 17.82 -7.29 -5.63
C THR A 124 17.83 -5.77 -5.47
N HIS A 125 16.71 -5.17 -5.05
CA HIS A 125 16.62 -3.73 -4.83
C HIS A 125 15.87 -3.40 -3.54
N THR A 126 16.21 -2.27 -2.94
CA THR A 126 15.49 -1.66 -1.83
C THR A 126 15.31 -0.18 -2.16
N ILE A 127 14.06 0.26 -2.18
CA ILE A 127 13.66 1.63 -2.47
C ILE A 127 13.04 2.18 -1.19
N VAL A 128 13.62 3.25 -0.66
CA VAL A 128 13.12 3.96 0.51
C VAL A 128 12.60 5.31 0.05
N VAL A 129 11.34 5.59 0.35
CA VAL A 129 10.63 6.83 -0.04
C VAL A 129 10.28 7.60 1.22
N THR A 130 10.64 8.88 1.29
CA THR A 130 10.13 9.78 2.35
C THR A 130 9.11 10.72 1.76
N ALA A 131 7.89 10.71 2.31
CA ALA A 131 6.82 11.63 1.95
C ALA A 131 6.21 12.22 3.23
N GLY A 132 6.26 13.55 3.35
CA GLY A 132 5.84 14.22 4.59
C GLY A 132 6.70 13.79 5.79
N ASP A 133 6.07 13.25 6.83
CA ASP A 133 6.69 12.72 8.05
C ASP A 133 6.89 11.20 8.03
N LYS A 134 6.53 10.53 6.93
CA LYS A 134 6.58 9.08 6.81
C LYS A 134 7.67 8.61 5.88
N THR A 135 8.25 7.48 6.24
CA THR A 135 9.21 6.74 5.41
C THR A 135 8.62 5.38 5.08
N TYR A 136 8.71 5.02 3.81
CA TYR A 136 8.19 3.80 3.27
C TYR A 136 9.30 2.99 2.60
N THR A 137 9.33 1.68 2.81
CA THR A 137 10.34 0.81 2.18
C THR A 137 9.66 -0.21 1.28
N LEU A 138 10.09 -0.24 0.03
CA LEU A 138 9.77 -1.23 -0.98
C LEU A 138 11.02 -2.07 -1.27
N THR A 139 10.95 -3.36 -1.02
CA THR A 139 12.00 -4.32 -1.34
C THR A 139 11.56 -5.16 -2.54
N LEU A 140 12.45 -5.37 -3.51
CA LEU A 140 12.19 -6.11 -4.73
C LEU A 140 13.13 -7.31 -4.84
N ALA A 141 12.64 -8.46 -5.31
CA ALA A 141 13.43 -9.63 -5.68
C ALA A 141 12.83 -10.29 -6.93
N GLY A 142 13.44 -10.03 -8.10
CA GLY A 142 12.84 -10.46 -9.37
C GLY A 142 11.48 -9.78 -9.59
N ASN A 143 10.41 -10.57 -9.65
CA ASN A 143 9.02 -10.10 -9.80
C ASN A 143 8.26 -10.08 -8.46
N GLU A 144 8.94 -10.30 -7.33
CA GLU A 144 8.33 -10.27 -6.00
C GLU A 144 8.67 -8.95 -5.30
N ALA A 145 7.71 -8.43 -4.53
CA ALA A 145 7.87 -7.20 -3.79
C ALA A 145 7.35 -7.33 -2.35
N ALA A 146 8.02 -6.62 -1.43
CA ALA A 146 7.62 -6.51 -0.03
C ALA A 146 7.63 -5.04 0.40
N TRP A 147 6.58 -4.63 1.11
CA TRP A 147 6.43 -3.30 1.69
C TRP A 147 6.53 -3.38 3.21
N SER A 148 7.07 -2.36 3.87
CA SER A 148 7.37 -2.43 5.31
C SER A 148 6.27 -1.92 6.25
N ASP A 149 5.33 -1.07 5.81
CA ASP A 149 4.32 -0.50 6.71
C ASP A 149 2.96 -0.16 6.05
N PRO A 150 1.89 -0.95 6.28
CA PRO A 150 1.93 -2.26 6.94
C PRO A 150 2.71 -3.26 6.10
N VAL A 151 3.22 -4.35 6.69
CA VAL A 151 3.96 -5.34 5.90
C VAL A 151 3.03 -5.99 4.86
N LEU A 152 3.24 -5.68 3.58
CA LEU A 152 2.47 -6.23 2.47
C LEU A 152 3.40 -6.95 1.50
N TYR A 153 3.01 -8.15 1.07
CA TYR A 153 3.71 -8.93 0.07
C TYR A 153 2.85 -9.03 -1.18
N PHE A 154 3.44 -8.69 -2.33
CA PHE A 154 2.72 -8.66 -3.60
C PHE A 154 3.65 -8.99 -4.77
N THR A 155 3.02 -9.45 -5.86
CA THR A 155 3.62 -9.60 -7.18
C THR A 155 3.13 -8.49 -8.11
#